data_AF-A0A258ERN7-F1
#
_entry.id   AF-A0A258ERN7-F1
#
_cell.length_a   1.000
_cell.length_b   1.000
_cell.length_c   1.000
_cell.angle_alpha   90.00
_cell.angle_beta   90.00
_cell.angle_gamma   90.00
#
_symmetry.space_group_name_H-M   'P 1'
#
loop_
_entity.id
_entity.type
_entity.pdbx_description
1 polymer ?
#
loop_
_entity_poly.entity_id
_entity_poly.type
_entity_poly.pdbx_seq_one_letter_code
_entity_poly.pdbx_strand_id
1 'polypeptide(L)'
;MNKDYINSWITIAIEDLETSKILYENKMYSNSFYHFQQASEKGLKAYAFIVKTFVSEKDANNTGHYTLNLFINSIKERQKEMDFLKNYEFEKLFGSGNMVNYSNNLESGLTLLPKRKEIFEYSNEILDEVLKTLKDLSSYTFELPNEFKDCLIDKMNLFFDLVNKINSEKAIEARKEFNDLMLNENQLNELIEYAKEQFNNALQEYYNVLILFFSNLLSHNHNNKSRYPEIDFNPLEYYNLSLPIIQKLPEFTQYLDSTLLQLKSWNNQIS
;
A
#
# COMPACT_ATOMS: atom_id res chain seq x y z
N MET A 1 -10.28 11.68 -13.47
CA MET A 1 -10.20 12.97 -12.77
C MET A 1 -9.03 13.76 -13.34
N ASN A 2 -9.12 15.09 -13.43
CA ASN A 2 -7.98 15.92 -13.84
C ASN A 2 -6.91 15.89 -12.73
N LYS A 3 -5.64 15.82 -13.11
CA LYS A 3 -4.45 16.01 -12.28
C LYS A 3 -4.56 17.16 -11.28
N ASP A 4 -5.10 18.31 -11.67
CA ASP A 4 -5.26 19.48 -10.79
C ASP A 4 -6.19 19.19 -9.61
N TYR A 5 -7.25 18.42 -9.86
CA TYR A 5 -8.18 17.99 -8.81
C TYR A 5 -7.50 17.06 -7.80
N ILE A 6 -6.68 16.11 -8.27
CA ILE A 6 -5.93 15.22 -7.37
C ILE A 6 -4.88 16.03 -6.57
N ASN A 7 -4.22 16.99 -7.22
CA ASN A 7 -3.25 17.88 -6.58
C ASN A 7 -3.86 18.74 -5.45
N SER A 8 -5.13 19.14 -5.56
CA SER A 8 -5.80 19.88 -4.48
C SER A 8 -5.99 18.99 -3.25
N TRP A 9 -6.40 17.73 -3.41
CA TRP A 9 -6.49 16.77 -2.29
C TRP A 9 -5.15 16.57 -1.59
N ILE A 10 -4.07 16.41 -2.36
CA ILE A 10 -2.72 16.20 -1.80
C ILE A 10 -2.24 17.47 -1.07
N THR A 11 -2.49 18.65 -1.65
CA THR A 11 -2.08 19.92 -1.04
C THR A 11 -2.81 20.15 0.29
N ILE A 12 -4.12 19.92 0.33
CA ILE A 12 -4.90 20.03 1.58
C ILE A 12 -4.41 19.00 2.61
N ALA A 13 -4.07 17.77 2.20
CA ALA A 13 -3.52 16.77 3.10
C ALA A 13 -2.18 17.22 3.73
N ILE A 14 -1.31 17.88 2.96
CA ILE A 14 -0.04 18.42 3.45
C ILE A 14 -0.29 19.57 4.46
N GLU A 15 -1.23 20.47 4.16
CA GLU A 15 -1.60 21.57 5.06
C GLU A 15 -2.20 21.06 6.38
N ASP A 16 -3.05 20.03 6.32
CA ASP A 16 -3.56 19.36 7.52
C ASP A 16 -2.43 18.74 8.34
N LEU A 17 -1.46 18.09 7.68
CA LEU A 17 -0.34 17.47 8.38
C LEU A 17 0.56 18.51 9.06
N GLU A 18 0.80 19.64 8.40
CA GLU A 18 1.56 20.74 8.99
C GLU A 18 0.83 21.35 10.19
N THR A 19 -0.49 21.53 10.07
CA THR A 19 -1.33 21.96 11.19
C THR A 19 -1.24 20.97 12.36
N SER A 20 -1.22 19.67 12.07
CA SER A 20 -1.04 18.63 13.09
C SER A 20 0.27 18.79 13.86
N LYS A 21 1.40 19.02 13.16
CA LYS A 21 2.73 19.23 13.78
C LYS A 21 2.71 20.45 14.71
N ILE A 22 2.23 21.59 14.23
CA ILE A 22 2.17 22.84 15.01
C ILE A 22 1.33 22.66 16.28
N LEU A 23 0.17 22.01 16.17
CA LEU A 23 -0.70 21.76 17.31
C LEU A 23 -0.08 20.79 18.32
N TYR A 24 0.69 19.80 17.85
CA TYR A 24 1.42 18.87 18.71
C TYR A 24 2.45 19.61 19.58
N GLU A 25 3.26 20.46 18.95
CA GLU A 25 4.29 21.28 19.61
C GLU A 25 3.69 22.22 20.66
N ASN A 26 2.48 22.72 20.40
CA ASN A 26 1.70 23.55 21.33
C ASN A 26 0.88 22.74 22.34
N LYS A 27 1.11 21.42 22.44
CA LYS A 27 0.45 20.49 23.38
C LYS A 27 -1.07 20.37 23.21
N MET A 28 -1.59 20.73 22.03
CA MET A 28 -3.00 20.58 21.66
C MET A 28 -3.23 19.21 21.02
N TYR A 29 -2.96 18.12 21.77
CA TYR A 29 -2.83 16.77 21.22
C TYR A 29 -4.11 16.23 20.55
N SER A 30 -5.29 16.49 21.11
CA SER A 30 -6.56 16.08 20.49
C SER A 30 -6.74 16.69 19.09
N ASN A 31 -6.48 18.00 18.96
CA ASN A 31 -6.60 18.71 17.70
C ASN A 31 -5.48 18.31 16.73
N SER A 32 -4.26 18.12 17.24
CA SER A 32 -3.15 17.59 16.45
C SER A 32 -3.50 16.23 15.83
N PHE A 33 -4.03 15.30 16.63
CA PHE A 33 -4.40 13.97 16.14
C PHE A 33 -5.56 14.02 15.15
N TYR A 34 -6.53 14.92 15.36
CA TYR A 34 -7.60 15.17 14.40
C TYR A 34 -7.05 15.62 13.03
N HIS A 35 -6.12 16.57 13.00
CA HIS A 35 -5.53 17.02 11.74
C HIS A 35 -4.65 15.95 11.07
N PHE A 36 -3.93 15.13 11.86
CA PHE A 36 -3.21 13.97 11.32
C PHE A 36 -4.16 12.98 10.62
N GLN A 37 -5.30 12.70 11.24
CA GLN A 37 -6.35 11.87 10.64
C GLN A 37 -6.91 12.48 9.35
N GLN A 38 -7.12 13.80 9.32
CA GLN A 38 -7.58 14.49 8.12
C GLN A 38 -6.56 14.40 6.98
N ALA A 39 -5.27 14.57 7.30
CA ALA A 39 -4.18 14.41 6.35
C ALA A 39 -4.12 12.98 5.79
N SER A 40 -4.20 11.97 6.66
CA SER A 40 -4.13 10.57 6.24
C SER A 40 -5.34 10.16 5.39
N GLU A 41 -6.55 10.61 5.74
CA GLU A 41 -7.78 10.36 4.98
C GLU A 41 -7.69 10.94 3.56
N LYS A 42 -7.29 12.21 3.46
CA LYS A 42 -7.17 12.92 2.18
C LYS A 42 -6.04 12.35 1.32
N GLY A 43 -4.90 12.01 1.92
CA GLY A 43 -3.79 11.34 1.24
C GLY A 43 -4.20 10.00 0.62
N LEU A 44 -4.93 9.17 1.36
CA LEU A 44 -5.42 7.89 0.87
C LEU A 44 -6.47 8.04 -0.24
N LYS A 45 -7.35 9.05 -0.14
CA LYS A 45 -8.30 9.39 -1.21
C LYS A 45 -7.57 9.85 -2.48
N ALA A 46 -6.55 10.70 -2.35
CA ALA A 46 -5.74 11.13 -3.48
C ALA A 46 -5.05 9.94 -4.16
N TYR A 47 -4.44 9.04 -3.38
CA TYR A 47 -3.87 7.80 -3.90
C TYR A 47 -4.91 6.96 -4.65
N ALA A 48 -6.10 6.77 -4.11
CA ALA A 48 -7.17 6.03 -4.78
C ALA A 48 -7.58 6.63 -6.14
N PHE A 49 -7.51 7.95 -6.31
CA PHE A 49 -7.71 8.60 -7.61
C PHE A 49 -6.53 8.37 -8.57
N ILE A 50 -5.29 8.45 -8.08
CA ILE A 50 -4.05 8.20 -8.85
C ILE A 50 -4.09 6.81 -9.48
N VAL A 51 -4.41 5.78 -8.68
CA VAL A 51 -4.50 4.39 -9.14
C VAL A 51 -5.86 4.04 -9.78
N LYS A 52 -6.69 5.06 -10.05
CA LYS A 52 -8.00 4.95 -10.73
C LYS A 52 -8.99 4.00 -10.06
N THR A 53 -8.82 3.73 -8.76
CA THR A 53 -9.85 3.02 -7.98
C THR A 53 -11.06 3.92 -7.74
N PHE A 54 -10.82 5.22 -7.54
CA PHE A 54 -11.88 6.23 -7.62
C PHE A 54 -11.83 6.91 -8.98
N VAL A 55 -13.00 6.97 -9.64
CA VAL A 55 -13.14 7.59 -10.96
C VAL A 55 -13.98 8.87 -10.91
N SER A 56 -14.69 9.09 -9.81
CA SER A 56 -15.56 10.23 -9.58
C SER A 56 -15.50 10.72 -8.12
N GLU A 57 -15.92 11.96 -7.90
CA GLU A 57 -16.08 12.51 -6.54
C GLU A 57 -17.09 11.71 -5.70
N LYS A 58 -18.11 11.16 -6.36
CA LYS A 58 -19.11 10.31 -5.72
C LYS A 58 -18.45 9.09 -5.06
N ASP A 59 -17.40 8.52 -5.65
CA ASP A 59 -16.68 7.38 -5.08
C ASP A 59 -15.99 7.76 -3.76
N ALA A 60 -15.30 8.91 -3.76
CA ALA A 60 -14.68 9.45 -2.55
C ALA A 60 -15.72 9.77 -1.46
N ASN A 61 -16.86 10.32 -1.84
CA ASN A 61 -17.95 10.65 -0.90
C ASN A 61 -18.65 9.39 -0.35
N ASN A 62 -18.83 8.35 -1.17
CA ASN A 62 -19.45 7.09 -0.76
C ASN A 62 -18.60 6.28 0.22
N THR A 63 -17.28 6.40 0.15
CA THR A 63 -16.40 5.77 1.17
C THR A 63 -16.48 6.45 2.54
N GLY A 64 -17.02 7.66 2.61
CA GLY A 64 -17.15 8.43 3.85
C GLY A 64 -15.80 8.59 4.56
N HIS A 65 -15.80 8.44 5.88
CA HIS A 65 -14.60 8.39 6.73
C HIS A 65 -14.05 6.97 6.93
N TYR A 66 -14.67 5.96 6.31
CA TYR A 66 -14.15 4.59 6.34
C TYR A 66 -13.30 4.35 5.09
N THR A 67 -12.18 5.05 5.02
CA THR A 67 -11.23 4.96 3.91
C THR A 67 -10.57 3.59 3.80
N LEU A 68 -10.54 2.80 4.89
CA LEU A 68 -10.04 1.42 4.88
C LEU A 68 -10.86 0.47 3.99
N ASN A 69 -12.09 0.83 3.60
CA ASN A 69 -12.86 0.06 2.61
C ASN A 69 -12.14 -0.06 1.26
N LEU A 70 -11.26 0.89 0.93
CA LEU A 70 -10.43 0.81 -0.26
C LEU A 70 -9.61 -0.49 -0.29
N PHE A 71 -8.98 -0.83 0.83
CA PHE A 71 -8.17 -2.04 0.96
C PHE A 71 -9.04 -3.30 0.96
N ILE A 72 -10.22 -3.27 1.59
CA ILE A 72 -11.18 -4.38 1.53
C ILE A 72 -11.57 -4.69 0.08
N ASN A 73 -11.89 -3.65 -0.69
CA ASN A 73 -12.26 -3.81 -2.09
C ASN A 73 -11.08 -4.32 -2.92
N SER A 74 -9.88 -3.78 -2.70
CA SER A 74 -8.66 -4.24 -3.37
C SER A 74 -8.38 -5.72 -3.09
N ILE A 75 -8.45 -6.16 -1.83
CA ILE A 75 -8.25 -7.56 -1.45
C ILE A 75 -9.30 -8.46 -2.12
N LYS A 76 -10.58 -8.04 -2.18
CA LYS A 76 -11.63 -8.81 -2.86
C LYS A 76 -11.38 -8.96 -4.36
N GLU A 77 -10.93 -7.91 -5.05
CA GLU A 77 -10.58 -8.03 -6.47
C GLU A 77 -9.37 -8.94 -6.67
N ARG A 78 -8.33 -8.84 -5.82
CA ARG A 78 -7.20 -9.77 -5.87
C ARG A 78 -7.60 -11.22 -5.58
N GLN A 79 -8.58 -11.44 -4.72
CA GLN A 79 -9.12 -12.78 -4.49
C GLN A 79 -9.77 -13.35 -5.76
N LYS A 80 -10.55 -12.54 -6.50
CA LYS A 80 -11.14 -12.95 -7.79
C LYS A 80 -10.06 -13.27 -8.83
N GLU A 81 -9.00 -12.46 -8.90
CA GLU A 81 -7.86 -12.72 -9.78
C GLU A 81 -7.18 -14.06 -9.43
N MET A 82 -7.02 -14.37 -8.14
CA MET A 82 -6.48 -15.65 -7.69
C MET A 82 -7.37 -16.82 -8.07
N ASP A 83 -8.68 -16.69 -7.89
CA ASP A 83 -9.63 -17.72 -8.28
C ASP A 83 -9.64 -17.92 -9.81
N PHE A 84 -9.48 -16.85 -10.58
CA PHE A 84 -9.26 -16.93 -12.03
C PHE A 84 -7.96 -17.70 -12.34
N LEU A 85 -6.82 -17.34 -11.76
CA LEU A 85 -5.54 -18.00 -12.05
C LEU A 85 -5.54 -19.50 -11.69
N LYS A 86 -6.22 -19.89 -10.59
CA LYS A 86 -6.41 -21.30 -10.21
C LYS A 86 -7.12 -22.09 -11.32
N ASN A 87 -8.10 -21.49 -12.00
CA ASN A 87 -8.86 -22.15 -13.06
C ASN A 87 -8.05 -22.43 -14.34
N TYR A 88 -6.89 -21.80 -14.52
CA TYR A 88 -6.06 -21.92 -15.74
C TYR A 88 -4.74 -22.68 -15.51
N GLU A 89 -4.65 -23.50 -14.46
CA GLU A 89 -3.43 -24.26 -14.10
C GLU A 89 -2.16 -23.40 -13.88
N PHE A 90 -2.30 -22.08 -13.67
CA PHE A 90 -1.15 -21.19 -13.41
C PHE A 90 -0.42 -21.52 -12.11
N GLU A 91 -1.03 -22.31 -11.23
CA GLU A 91 -0.38 -22.90 -10.06
C GLU A 91 0.89 -23.70 -10.43
N LYS A 92 1.01 -24.23 -11.65
CA LYS A 92 2.23 -24.90 -12.13
C LYS A 92 3.40 -23.92 -12.29
N LEU A 93 3.13 -22.64 -12.57
CA LEU A 93 4.14 -21.60 -12.69
C LEU A 93 4.55 -21.06 -11.33
N PHE A 94 3.59 -20.75 -10.47
CA PHE A 94 3.87 -20.08 -9.20
C PHE A 94 4.07 -21.03 -8.01
N GLY A 95 3.72 -22.31 -8.16
CA GLY A 95 3.65 -23.30 -7.09
C GLY A 95 2.30 -23.22 -6.37
N SER A 96 1.61 -24.37 -6.26
CA SER A 96 0.30 -24.46 -5.62
C SER A 96 0.31 -24.00 -4.16
N GLY A 97 1.38 -24.31 -3.41
CA GLY A 97 1.57 -23.84 -2.03
C GLY A 97 1.63 -22.31 -1.91
N ASN A 98 2.26 -21.62 -2.86
CA ASN A 98 2.38 -20.17 -2.84
C ASN A 98 1.04 -19.49 -3.14
N MET A 99 0.27 -20.00 -4.10
CA MET A 99 -1.05 -19.49 -4.45
C MET A 99 -2.07 -19.69 -3.31
N VAL A 100 -2.06 -20.86 -2.66
CA VAL A 100 -2.93 -21.14 -1.51
C VAL A 100 -2.56 -20.25 -0.32
N ASN A 101 -1.26 -20.15 0.00
CA ASN A 101 -0.80 -19.29 1.09
C ASN A 101 -1.16 -17.82 0.84
N TYR A 102 -0.96 -17.32 -0.38
CA TYR A 102 -1.33 -15.96 -0.73
C TYR A 102 -2.85 -15.72 -0.62
N SER A 103 -3.67 -16.64 -1.15
CA SER A 103 -5.14 -16.60 -1.01
C SER A 103 -5.57 -16.59 0.47
N ASN A 104 -4.99 -17.46 1.30
CA ASN A 104 -5.30 -17.53 2.73
C ASN A 104 -4.87 -16.26 3.47
N ASN A 105 -3.75 -15.65 3.07
CA ASN A 105 -3.28 -14.38 3.63
C ASN A 105 -4.22 -13.23 3.25
N LEU A 106 -4.74 -13.19 2.02
CA LEU A 106 -5.75 -12.21 1.61
C LEU A 106 -7.03 -12.35 2.44
N GLU A 107 -7.55 -13.57 2.60
CA GLU A 107 -8.74 -13.83 3.43
C GLU A 107 -8.50 -13.47 4.90
N SER A 108 -7.33 -13.81 5.44
CA SER A 108 -6.94 -13.43 6.80
C SER A 108 -6.84 -11.92 6.95
N GLY A 109 -6.29 -11.21 5.96
CA GLY A 109 -6.26 -9.75 5.94
C GLY A 109 -7.66 -9.11 6.00
N LEU A 110 -8.65 -9.71 5.31
CA LEU A 110 -10.05 -9.26 5.39
C LEU A 110 -10.67 -9.44 6.77
N THR A 111 -10.27 -10.48 7.51
CA THR A 111 -10.81 -10.76 8.85
C THR A 111 -10.09 -9.98 9.95
N LEU A 112 -8.83 -9.59 9.72
CA LEU A 112 -8.00 -8.81 10.65
C LEU A 112 -8.27 -7.30 10.62
N LEU A 113 -8.87 -6.76 9.56
CA LEU A 113 -9.25 -5.36 9.55
C LEU A 113 -10.27 -5.10 10.65
N PRO A 114 -10.05 -4.11 11.54
CA PRO A 114 -10.96 -3.84 12.63
C PRO A 114 -12.37 -3.67 12.10
N LYS A 115 -13.28 -4.52 12.59
CA LYS A 115 -14.69 -4.16 12.57
C LYS A 115 -14.79 -2.86 13.36
N ARG A 116 -15.58 -1.90 12.86
CA ARG A 116 -15.76 -0.50 13.34
C ARG A 116 -15.89 -0.24 14.86
N LYS A 117 -15.86 -1.26 15.71
CA LYS A 117 -16.13 -1.19 17.15
C LYS A 117 -14.96 -1.54 18.07
N GLU A 118 -13.83 -2.07 17.60
CA GLU A 118 -12.91 -2.79 18.51
C GLU A 118 -11.50 -2.22 18.72
N ILE A 119 -11.00 -1.25 17.95
CA ILE A 119 -9.63 -0.75 18.18
C ILE A 119 -9.63 0.69 18.67
N PHE A 120 -9.60 0.86 19.99
CA PHE A 120 -9.35 2.17 20.60
C PHE A 120 -7.90 2.35 21.08
N GLU A 121 -7.15 1.26 21.27
CA GLU A 121 -5.89 1.34 22.02
C GLU A 121 -4.83 0.44 21.38
N TYR A 122 -3.92 1.07 20.63
CA TYR A 122 -2.67 0.45 20.21
C TYR A 122 -1.65 0.61 21.34
N SER A 123 -1.04 -0.48 21.79
CA SER A 123 0.05 -0.42 22.76
C SER A 123 1.33 0.13 22.13
N ASN A 124 2.28 0.58 22.95
CA ASN A 124 3.58 1.04 22.45
C ASN A 124 4.31 -0.07 21.68
N GLU A 125 4.23 -1.31 22.15
CA GLU A 125 4.88 -2.45 21.51
C GLU A 125 4.37 -2.66 20.07
N ILE A 126 3.06 -2.58 19.87
CA ILE A 126 2.45 -2.72 18.53
C ILE A 126 2.90 -1.56 17.63
N LEU A 127 2.87 -0.32 18.14
CA LEU A 127 3.27 0.85 17.36
C LEU A 127 4.75 0.82 17.00
N ASP A 128 5.61 0.37 17.92
CA ASP A 128 7.04 0.21 17.69
C ASP A 128 7.33 -0.86 16.64
N GLU A 129 6.58 -1.97 16.65
CA GLU A 129 6.70 -3.00 15.61
C GLU A 129 6.29 -2.48 14.23
N VAL A 130 5.21 -1.69 14.15
CA VAL A 130 4.77 -1.04 12.90
C VAL A 130 5.85 -0.07 12.41
N LEU A 131 6.35 0.83 13.27
CA LEU A 131 7.39 1.80 12.92
C LEU A 131 8.69 1.13 12.50
N LYS A 132 9.07 0.05 13.18
CA LYS A 132 10.22 -0.78 12.80
C LYS A 132 10.02 -1.40 11.42
N THR A 133 8.85 -1.97 11.14
CA THR A 133 8.53 -2.56 9.83
C THR A 133 8.63 -1.51 8.72
N LEU A 134 8.09 -0.31 8.95
CA LEU A 134 8.19 0.80 8.00
C LEU A 134 9.66 1.20 7.75
N LYS A 135 10.48 1.25 8.80
CA LYS A 135 11.90 1.56 8.70
C LYS A 135 12.70 0.48 7.96
N ASP A 136 12.42 -0.78 8.24
CA ASP A 136 13.10 -1.91 7.59
C ASP A 136 12.73 -1.94 6.10
N LEU A 137 11.47 -1.69 5.75
CA LEU A 137 11.01 -1.59 4.36
C LEU A 137 11.61 -0.40 3.60
N SER A 138 11.77 0.77 4.24
CA SER A 138 12.31 1.95 3.57
C SER A 138 13.79 1.81 3.18
N SER A 139 14.51 0.92 3.87
CA SER A 139 15.92 0.60 3.61
C SER A 139 16.13 -0.69 2.83
N TYR A 140 15.06 -1.44 2.54
CA TYR A 140 15.16 -2.69 1.82
C TYR A 140 15.55 -2.44 0.36
N THR A 141 16.64 -3.07 -0.05
CA THR A 141 17.07 -3.13 -1.45
C THR A 141 16.94 -4.56 -1.91
N PHE A 142 16.18 -4.77 -2.98
CA PHE A 142 16.03 -6.11 -3.53
C PHE A 142 17.27 -6.52 -4.32
N GLU A 143 17.76 -7.71 -4.01
CA GLU A 143 18.80 -8.37 -4.77
C GLU A 143 18.25 -9.68 -5.34
N LEU A 144 18.59 -9.95 -6.60
CA LEU A 144 18.23 -11.21 -7.22
C LEU A 144 19.09 -12.33 -6.64
N PRO A 145 18.52 -13.53 -6.43
CA PRO A 145 19.31 -14.70 -6.05
C PRO A 145 20.30 -15.06 -7.17
N ASN A 146 21.45 -15.63 -6.80
CA ASN A 146 22.47 -16.08 -7.76
C ASN A 146 21.92 -17.04 -8.82
N GLU A 147 20.91 -17.83 -8.45
CA GLU A 147 20.25 -18.84 -9.30
C GLU A 147 19.07 -18.26 -10.11
N PHE A 148 18.89 -16.92 -10.14
CA PHE A 148 17.77 -16.29 -10.83
C PHE A 148 17.68 -16.70 -12.31
N LYS A 149 18.82 -16.78 -13.00
CA LYS A 149 18.89 -17.17 -14.41
C LYS A 149 18.27 -18.54 -14.65
N ASP A 150 18.67 -19.53 -13.85
CA ASP A 150 18.20 -20.90 -13.97
C ASP A 150 16.70 -20.99 -13.63
N CYS A 151 16.28 -20.30 -12.57
CA CYS A 151 14.87 -20.20 -12.20
C CYS A 151 14.03 -19.55 -13.31
N LEU A 152 14.52 -18.47 -13.93
CA LEU A 152 13.84 -17.80 -15.04
C LEU A 152 13.65 -18.74 -16.24
N ILE A 153 14.69 -19.50 -16.62
CA ILE A 153 14.62 -20.49 -17.70
C ILE A 153 13.56 -21.54 -17.38
N ASP A 154 13.60 -22.12 -16.18
CA ASP A 154 12.66 -23.16 -15.76
C ASP A 154 11.21 -22.66 -15.81
N LYS A 155 10.94 -21.46 -15.29
CA LYS A 155 9.60 -20.86 -15.29
C LYS A 155 9.11 -20.50 -16.69
N MET A 156 9.98 -19.97 -17.54
CA MET A 156 9.62 -19.62 -18.93
C MET A 156 9.35 -20.86 -19.77
N ASN A 157 10.11 -21.96 -19.58
CA ASN A 157 9.83 -23.23 -20.25
C ASN A 157 8.44 -23.77 -19.91
N LEU A 158 8.06 -23.75 -18.62
CA LEU A 158 6.71 -24.13 -18.20
C LEU A 158 5.64 -23.22 -18.82
N PHE A 159 5.92 -21.91 -18.93
CA PHE A 159 5.00 -20.96 -19.55
C PHE A 159 4.83 -21.25 -21.05
N PHE A 160 5.92 -21.50 -21.77
CA PHE A 160 5.86 -21.88 -23.18
C PHE A 160 5.11 -23.19 -23.38
N ASP A 161 5.28 -24.19 -22.50
CA ASP A 161 4.54 -25.45 -22.58
C ASP A 161 3.02 -25.23 -22.41
N LEU A 162 2.63 -24.29 -21.53
CA LEU A 162 1.22 -23.90 -21.37
C LEU A 162 0.68 -23.19 -22.62
N VAL A 163 1.42 -22.20 -23.15
CA VAL A 163 1.02 -21.47 -24.36
C VAL A 163 0.98 -22.39 -25.58
N ASN A 164 1.88 -23.36 -25.68
CA ASN A 164 1.95 -24.32 -26.78
C ASN A 164 0.67 -25.17 -26.89
N LYS A 165 -0.05 -25.40 -25.78
CA LYS A 165 -1.37 -26.07 -25.79
C LYS A 165 -2.45 -25.23 -26.50
N ILE A 166 -2.28 -23.92 -26.55
CA ILE A 166 -3.25 -22.96 -27.09
C ILE A 166 -2.84 -22.51 -28.49
N ASN A 167 -1.56 -22.18 -28.69
CA ASN A 167 -0.99 -21.71 -29.94
C ASN A 167 0.48 -22.15 -30.05
N SER A 168 0.70 -23.25 -30.76
CA SER A 168 2.02 -23.87 -30.87
C SER A 168 3.02 -23.05 -31.67
N GLU A 169 2.57 -22.42 -32.77
CA GLU A 169 3.43 -21.61 -33.64
C GLU A 169 4.03 -20.42 -32.87
N LYS A 170 3.19 -19.67 -32.16
CA LYS A 170 3.65 -18.55 -31.32
C LYS A 170 4.53 -19.00 -30.15
N ALA A 171 4.23 -20.15 -29.55
CA ALA A 171 5.03 -20.68 -28.46
C ALA A 171 6.45 -21.07 -28.91
N ILE A 172 6.59 -21.65 -30.10
CA ILE A 172 7.89 -22.01 -30.68
C ILE A 172 8.69 -20.76 -31.02
N GLU A 173 8.06 -19.77 -31.66
CA GLU A 173 8.69 -18.48 -31.99
C GLU A 173 9.20 -17.77 -30.73
N ALA A 174 8.32 -17.57 -29.73
CA ALA A 174 8.69 -16.92 -28.47
C ALA A 174 9.77 -17.67 -27.70
N ARG A 175 9.76 -19.02 -27.73
CA ARG A 175 10.82 -19.84 -27.09
C ARG A 175 12.17 -19.62 -27.77
N LYS A 176 12.19 -19.48 -29.10
CA LYS A 176 13.43 -19.19 -29.84
C LYS A 176 13.98 -17.83 -29.47
N GLU A 177 13.15 -16.79 -29.49
CA GLU A 177 13.54 -15.43 -29.09
C GLU A 177 14.07 -15.38 -27.65
N PHE A 178 13.41 -16.08 -26.72
CA PHE A 178 13.87 -16.19 -25.35
C PHE A 178 15.23 -16.89 -25.25
N ASN A 179 15.44 -17.99 -25.96
CA ASN A 179 16.74 -18.67 -25.96
C ASN A 179 17.86 -17.78 -26.52
N ASP A 180 17.59 -17.03 -27.59
CA ASP A 180 18.55 -16.08 -28.16
C ASP A 180 18.90 -14.97 -27.16
N LEU A 181 17.91 -14.48 -26.40
CA LEU A 181 18.13 -13.54 -25.29
C LEU A 181 19.00 -14.13 -24.18
N MET A 182 18.75 -15.39 -23.77
CA MET A 182 19.51 -16.05 -22.69
C MET A 182 20.99 -16.31 -23.03
N LEU A 183 21.33 -16.36 -24.31
CA LEU A 183 22.69 -16.47 -24.83
C LEU A 183 23.42 -15.11 -24.90
N ASN A 184 22.68 -14.00 -24.94
CA ASN A 184 23.25 -12.67 -24.96
C ASN A 184 23.35 -12.09 -23.54
N GLU A 185 24.54 -12.23 -22.92
CA GLU A 185 24.77 -11.78 -21.53
C GLU A 185 24.47 -10.29 -21.33
N ASN A 186 24.76 -9.43 -22.31
CA ASN A 186 24.49 -7.99 -22.19
C ASN A 186 22.99 -7.71 -22.10
N GLN A 187 22.20 -8.30 -23.01
CA GLN A 187 20.74 -8.11 -22.99
C GLN A 187 20.09 -8.74 -21.75
N LEU A 188 20.60 -9.88 -21.30
CA LEU A 188 20.13 -10.50 -20.06
C LEU A 188 20.42 -9.62 -18.84
N ASN A 189 21.62 -9.03 -18.76
CA ASN A 189 21.97 -8.10 -17.68
C ASN A 189 21.12 -6.83 -17.72
N GLU A 190 20.85 -6.27 -18.90
CA GLU A 190 19.93 -5.13 -19.05
C GLU A 190 18.51 -5.47 -18.55
N LEU A 191 17.99 -6.65 -18.91
CA LEU A 191 16.69 -7.13 -18.44
C LEU A 191 16.67 -7.31 -16.91
N ILE A 192 17.75 -7.86 -16.35
CA ILE A 192 17.91 -8.06 -14.91
C ILE A 192 17.89 -6.73 -14.17
N GLU A 193 18.69 -5.76 -14.61
CA GLU A 193 18.76 -4.44 -13.95
C GLU A 193 17.43 -3.69 -14.10
N TYR A 194 16.78 -3.78 -15.26
CA TYR A 194 15.43 -3.26 -15.43
C TYR A 194 14.43 -3.92 -14.47
N ALA A 195 14.45 -5.25 -14.34
CA ALA A 195 13.57 -5.98 -13.43
C ALA A 195 13.81 -5.60 -11.97
N LYS A 196 15.07 -5.43 -11.55
CA LYS A 196 15.43 -4.93 -10.22
C LYS A 196 14.89 -3.53 -9.98
N GLU A 197 15.06 -2.63 -10.95
CA GLU A 197 14.54 -1.26 -10.87
C GLU A 197 13.02 -1.25 -10.72
N GLN A 198 12.30 -2.02 -11.55
CA GLN A 198 10.85 -2.13 -11.46
C GLN A 198 10.39 -2.72 -10.11
N PHE A 199 11.09 -3.72 -9.59
CA PHE A 199 10.77 -4.31 -8.29
C PHE A 199 11.02 -3.33 -7.15
N ASN A 200 12.14 -2.62 -7.17
CA ASN A 200 12.44 -1.57 -6.19
C ASN A 200 11.40 -0.43 -6.25
N ASN A 201 10.98 -0.01 -7.45
CA ASN A 201 9.91 0.97 -7.62
C ASN A 201 8.58 0.47 -7.03
N ALA A 202 8.22 -0.80 -7.28
CA ALA A 202 7.02 -1.40 -6.70
C ALA A 202 7.11 -1.50 -5.17
N LEU A 203 8.26 -1.85 -4.61
CA LEU A 203 8.48 -1.85 -3.16
C LEU A 203 8.32 -0.46 -2.55
N GLN A 204 8.87 0.57 -3.21
CA GLN A 204 8.69 1.96 -2.79
C GLN A 204 7.21 2.38 -2.86
N GLU A 205 6.48 1.92 -3.87
CA GLU A 205 5.03 2.14 -3.94
C GLU A 205 4.32 1.48 -2.75
N TYR A 206 4.57 0.19 -2.50
CA TYR A 206 3.98 -0.55 -1.38
C TYR A 206 4.32 0.08 -0.02
N TYR A 207 5.56 0.55 0.16
CA TYR A 207 5.99 1.25 1.36
C TYR A 207 5.11 2.49 1.63
N ASN A 208 4.89 3.33 0.62
CA ASN A 208 4.03 4.50 0.74
C ASN A 208 2.56 4.13 1.01
N VAL A 209 2.07 3.07 0.35
CA VAL A 209 0.71 2.55 0.59
C VAL A 209 0.55 2.04 2.02
N LEU A 210 1.55 1.37 2.58
CA LEU A 210 1.56 0.91 3.96
C LEU A 210 1.53 2.08 4.96
N ILE A 211 2.26 3.16 4.69
CA ILE A 211 2.20 4.39 5.50
C ILE A 211 0.78 4.96 5.50
N LEU A 212 0.15 5.08 4.33
CA LEU A 212 -1.24 5.54 4.23
C LEU A 212 -2.19 4.60 4.96
N PHE A 213 -2.02 3.29 4.80
CA PHE A 213 -2.81 2.26 5.45
C PHE A 213 -2.74 2.38 6.97
N PHE A 214 -1.53 2.34 7.55
CA PHE A 214 -1.35 2.42 8.99
C PHE A 214 -1.80 3.77 9.55
N SER A 215 -1.51 4.88 8.88
CA SER A 215 -1.96 6.21 9.32
C SER A 215 -3.49 6.32 9.35
N ASN A 216 -4.19 5.73 8.37
CA ASN A 216 -5.65 5.66 8.38
C ASN A 216 -6.15 4.69 9.44
N LEU A 217 -5.52 3.53 9.59
CA LEU A 217 -5.90 2.50 10.56
C LEU A 217 -5.84 3.04 12.00
N LEU A 218 -4.73 3.68 12.36
CA LEU A 218 -4.50 4.28 13.68
C LEU A 218 -5.51 5.38 14.00
N SER A 219 -5.92 6.15 13.00
CA SER A 219 -6.74 7.33 13.19
C SER A 219 -8.24 7.06 13.00
N HIS A 220 -8.60 5.91 12.43
CA HIS A 220 -9.94 5.59 11.98
C HIS A 220 -11.00 5.68 13.10
N ASN A 221 -10.76 5.04 14.23
CA ASN A 221 -11.73 4.97 15.33
C ASN A 221 -11.76 6.24 16.20
N HIS A 222 -10.88 7.19 15.92
CA HIS A 222 -10.71 8.41 16.72
C HIS A 222 -11.35 9.64 16.07
N ASN A 223 -11.99 9.50 14.90
CA ASN A 223 -12.52 10.64 14.15
C ASN A 223 -13.55 11.46 14.92
N ASN A 224 -14.52 10.81 15.57
CA ASN A 224 -15.51 11.54 16.36
C ASN A 224 -14.94 11.92 17.73
N LYS A 225 -14.20 11.00 18.36
CA LYS A 225 -13.69 11.17 19.72
C LYS A 225 -12.62 12.25 19.84
N SER A 226 -11.79 12.47 18.84
CA SER A 226 -10.79 13.55 18.89
C SER A 226 -11.40 14.96 18.77
N ARG A 227 -12.69 15.05 18.42
CA ARG A 227 -13.36 16.32 18.07
C ARG A 227 -14.46 16.70 19.04
N TYR A 228 -15.29 15.73 19.42
CA TYR A 228 -16.51 16.00 20.17
C TYR A 228 -16.44 15.34 21.54
N PRO A 229 -16.74 16.08 22.62
CA PRO A 229 -16.96 15.47 23.92
C PRO A 229 -18.21 14.58 23.88
N GLU A 230 -18.15 13.45 24.56
CA GLU A 230 -19.29 12.57 24.84
C GLU A 230 -19.54 12.56 26.36
N ILE A 231 -20.69 12.04 26.80
CA ILE A 231 -21.11 12.07 28.22
C ILE A 231 -20.01 11.54 29.16
N ASP A 232 -19.30 10.50 28.73
CA ASP A 232 -18.24 9.84 29.50
C ASP A 232 -16.85 9.96 28.84
N PHE A 233 -16.66 10.94 27.94
CA PHE A 233 -15.40 11.10 27.22
C PHE A 233 -15.05 12.57 26.97
N ASN A 234 -13.96 13.04 27.58
CA ASN A 234 -13.37 14.35 27.31
C ASN A 234 -12.10 14.21 26.42
N PRO A 235 -12.12 14.67 25.15
CA PRO A 235 -10.98 14.57 24.25
C PRO A 235 -9.74 15.28 24.79
N LEU A 236 -9.93 16.41 25.48
CA LEU A 236 -8.81 17.20 26.02
C LEU A 236 -8.09 16.51 27.18
N GLU A 237 -8.77 15.59 27.87
CA GLU A 237 -8.17 14.78 28.93
C GLU A 237 -7.60 13.48 28.37
N TYR A 238 -8.32 12.82 27.46
CA TYR A 238 -7.92 11.52 26.92
C TYR A 238 -6.66 11.60 26.04
N TYR A 239 -6.59 12.55 25.12
CA TYR A 239 -5.44 12.69 24.23
C TYR A 239 -4.34 13.48 24.92
N ASN A 240 -3.39 12.76 25.50
CA ASN A 240 -2.23 13.32 26.17
C ASN A 240 -1.00 12.42 25.98
N LEU A 241 0.17 12.85 26.49
CA LEU A 241 1.44 12.13 26.31
C LEU A 241 1.51 10.76 26.99
N SER A 242 0.56 10.35 27.84
CA SER A 242 0.51 8.97 28.33
C SER A 242 -0.03 8.00 27.27
N LEU A 243 -0.74 8.50 26.27
CA LEU A 243 -1.37 7.69 25.23
C LEU A 243 -0.34 7.33 24.15
N PRO A 244 -0.11 6.03 23.84
CA PRO A 244 0.92 5.60 22.88
C PRO A 244 0.80 6.25 21.50
N ILE A 245 -0.41 6.37 20.96
CA ILE A 245 -0.63 6.99 19.66
C ILE A 245 -0.21 8.47 19.62
N ILE A 246 -0.28 9.18 20.75
CA ILE A 246 0.20 10.57 20.87
C ILE A 246 1.71 10.61 21.05
N GLN A 247 2.30 9.67 21.80
CA GLN A 247 3.75 9.56 21.93
C GLN A 247 4.42 9.33 20.57
N LYS A 248 3.81 8.49 19.73
CA LYS A 248 4.35 8.07 18.42
C LYS A 248 3.90 8.95 17.25
N LEU A 249 2.98 9.90 17.48
CA LEU A 249 2.45 10.78 16.42
C LEU A 249 3.54 11.52 15.62
N PRO A 250 4.63 12.04 16.22
CA PRO A 250 5.69 12.70 15.46
C PRO A 250 6.35 11.79 14.41
N GLU A 251 6.60 10.53 14.76
CA GLU A 251 7.23 9.56 13.85
C GLU A 251 6.30 9.21 12.68
N PHE A 252 5.02 8.93 12.97
CA PHE A 252 4.02 8.70 11.91
C PHE A 252 3.83 9.93 11.02
N THR A 253 3.88 11.12 11.59
CA THR A 253 3.78 12.39 10.86
C THR A 253 4.94 12.56 9.89
N GLN A 254 6.16 12.21 10.28
CA GLN A 254 7.32 12.25 9.40
C GLN A 254 7.19 11.30 8.20
N TYR A 255 6.71 10.08 8.45
CA TYR A 255 6.47 9.11 7.38
C TYR A 255 5.36 9.59 6.43
N LEU A 256 4.25 10.07 6.98
CA LEU A 256 3.13 10.55 6.17
C LEU A 256 3.52 11.76 5.33
N ASP A 257 4.33 12.68 5.85
CA ASP A 257 4.82 13.87 5.14
C ASP A 257 5.61 13.46 3.88
N SER A 258 6.57 12.56 4.05
CA SER A 258 7.36 12.00 2.96
C SER A 258 6.47 11.32 1.90
N THR A 259 5.47 10.54 2.34
CA THR A 259 4.52 9.89 1.43
C THR A 259 3.64 10.90 0.69
N LEU A 260 3.15 11.95 1.32
CA LEU A 260 2.32 12.96 0.65
C LEU A 260 3.11 13.73 -0.42
N LEU A 261 4.37 14.05 -0.14
CA LEU A 261 5.27 14.65 -1.13
C LEU A 261 5.53 13.71 -2.32
N GLN A 262 5.70 12.41 -2.04
CA GLN A 262 5.88 11.40 -3.07
C GLN A 262 4.61 11.24 -3.94
N LEU A 263 3.42 11.21 -3.34
CA LEU A 263 2.15 11.19 -4.08
C LEU A 263 2.02 12.40 -5.01
N LYS A 264 2.45 13.59 -4.55
CA LYS A 264 2.46 14.80 -5.38
C LYS A 264 3.37 14.63 -6.59
N SER A 265 4.57 14.06 -6.39
CA SER A 265 5.49 13.73 -7.47
C SER A 265 4.89 12.74 -8.47
N TRP A 266 4.27 11.66 -8.00
CA TRP A 266 3.62 10.67 -8.87
C TRP A 266 2.48 11.26 -9.68
N ASN A 267 1.57 12.01 -9.06
CA ASN A 267 0.49 12.69 -9.79
C ASN A 267 1.04 13.66 -10.85
N ASN A 268 2.22 14.24 -10.61
CA ASN A 268 2.91 15.08 -11.58
C ASN A 268 3.48 14.34 -12.78
N GLN A 269 3.75 13.03 -12.67
CA GLN A 269 4.26 12.18 -13.74
C GLN A 269 3.14 11.52 -14.56
N ILE A 270 1.93 11.44 -14.02
CA ILE A 270 0.78 10.90 -14.73
C ILE A 270 0.35 11.91 -15.82
N SER A 271 0.26 11.39 -17.06
CA SER A 271 -0.19 12.11 -18.27
C SER A 271 -1.71 12.19 -18.35
#